data_AF-A0A173URV1-F1
#
_entry.id   AF-A0A173URV1-F1
#
_cell.length_a   1.000
_cell.length_b   1.000
_cell.length_c   1.000
_cell.angle_alpha   90.00
_cell.angle_beta   90.00
_cell.angle_gamma   90.00
#
_symmetry.space_group_name_H-M   'P 1'
#
loop_
_entity.id
_entity.type
_entity.pdbx_description
1 polymer ?
#
loop_
_entity_poly.entity_id
_entity_poly.type
_entity_poly.pdbx_seq_one_letter_code
_entity_poly.pdbx_strand_id
1 'polypeptide(L)'
;MREYLKAIGFSDLNSRKKIDELINEIKKNPSRKNWFQIDEEEAIFIYEKDFAEAVGIAVIEVMDRDGYRVTDHFYPYVRGANYLYHEDLEFEHYTDKEGYAGICDENNIGIPLIFHVNNPVDYLKIVYGKFHDKINSITLSGMSKKGMIILPVEKDEFQEREERKGNELRNEMIDAAKAGDIEAMEQLTLEDMDTYTAVSSRSKKEDLFTIVTSYFMPHSVECDKYSVLGKIINVMEMQNSRTKEIFYYLSVECNSIQIEFTIAKEDLMGEPKVGRRFKGILWLQGEVDCL
;
A
#
# COMPACT_ATOMS: atom_id res chain seq x y z
N MET A 1 -1.39 4.97 -12.37
CA MET A 1 -2.68 4.81 -11.65
C MET A 1 -3.75 4.10 -12.47
N ARG A 2 -4.17 4.61 -13.65
CA ARG A 2 -5.24 4.00 -14.49
C ARG A 2 -5.10 2.48 -14.73
N GLU A 3 -3.88 1.99 -14.88
CA GLU A 3 -3.65 0.58 -15.18
C GLU A 3 -4.04 -0.38 -14.04
N TYR A 4 -4.26 0.13 -12.83
CA TYR A 4 -4.70 -0.66 -11.67
C TYR A 4 -6.23 -0.77 -11.58
N LEU A 5 -7.00 -0.12 -12.47
CA LEU A 5 -8.45 -0.29 -12.55
C LEU A 5 -8.86 -1.76 -12.74
N LYS A 6 -8.04 -2.53 -13.46
CA LYS A 6 -8.27 -3.97 -13.62
C LYS A 6 -8.26 -4.71 -12.28
N ALA A 7 -7.44 -4.29 -11.31
CA ALA A 7 -7.33 -4.94 -10.00
C ALA A 7 -8.62 -4.86 -9.16
N ILE A 8 -9.51 -3.92 -9.49
CA ILE A 8 -10.83 -3.76 -8.86
C ILE A 8 -11.97 -4.14 -9.82
N GLY A 9 -11.67 -4.92 -10.87
CA GLY A 9 -12.66 -5.46 -11.80
C GLY A 9 -13.09 -4.50 -12.91
N PHE A 10 -12.22 -3.64 -13.41
CA PHE A 10 -12.50 -2.84 -14.61
C PHE A 10 -11.54 -3.18 -15.76
N SER A 11 -11.61 -4.40 -16.29
CA SER A 11 -10.73 -4.84 -17.38
C SER A 11 -11.09 -4.23 -18.76
N ASP A 12 -12.36 -3.87 -18.98
CA ASP A 12 -12.87 -3.37 -20.28
C ASP A 12 -12.91 -1.82 -20.39
N LEU A 13 -12.17 -1.09 -19.54
CA LEU A 13 -12.04 0.38 -19.61
C LEU A 13 -10.93 0.85 -20.58
N ASN A 14 -11.04 0.42 -21.84
CA ASN A 14 -10.00 0.66 -22.85
C ASN A 14 -10.21 1.96 -23.64
N SER A 15 -11.43 2.49 -23.70
CA SER A 15 -11.76 3.72 -24.44
C SER A 15 -11.87 4.94 -23.53
N ARG A 16 -11.36 6.09 -24.00
CA ARG A 16 -11.49 7.39 -23.31
C ARG A 16 -12.95 7.71 -23.01
N LYS A 17 -13.86 7.42 -23.95
CA LYS A 17 -15.30 7.63 -23.77
C LYS A 17 -15.88 6.88 -22.56
N LYS A 18 -15.52 5.60 -22.38
CA LYS A 18 -15.99 4.79 -21.25
C LYS A 18 -15.50 5.33 -19.90
N ILE A 19 -14.30 5.92 -19.90
CA ILE A 19 -13.71 6.56 -18.72
C ILE A 19 -14.42 7.87 -18.41
N ASP A 20 -14.64 8.71 -19.41
CA ASP A 20 -15.38 9.96 -19.24
C ASP A 20 -16.81 9.68 -18.73
N GLU A 21 -17.46 8.61 -19.24
CA GLU A 21 -18.75 8.14 -18.74
C GLU A 21 -18.68 7.71 -17.26
N LEU A 22 -17.65 6.97 -16.87
CA LEU A 22 -17.43 6.55 -15.48
C LEU A 22 -17.15 7.73 -14.55
N ILE A 23 -16.28 8.66 -14.95
CA ILE A 23 -15.98 9.87 -14.18
C ILE A 23 -17.26 10.69 -13.96
N ASN A 24 -18.07 10.86 -15.02
CA ASN A 24 -19.35 11.56 -14.92
C ASN A 24 -20.36 10.83 -14.02
N GLU A 25 -20.39 9.49 -14.04
CA GLU A 25 -21.21 8.67 -13.16
C GLU A 25 -20.80 8.87 -11.68
N ILE A 26 -19.51 8.80 -11.39
CA ILE A 26 -18.95 9.01 -10.04
C ILE A 26 -19.31 10.40 -9.53
N LYS A 27 -19.12 11.44 -10.35
CA LYS A 27 -19.44 12.83 -9.98
C LYS A 27 -20.94 13.05 -9.73
N LYS A 28 -21.81 12.37 -10.48
CA LYS A 28 -23.27 12.50 -10.33
C LYS A 28 -23.79 11.84 -9.05
N ASN A 29 -23.30 10.64 -8.73
CA ASN A 29 -23.78 9.84 -7.61
C ASN A 29 -22.62 9.28 -6.76
N PRO A 30 -21.82 10.13 -6.11
CA PRO A 30 -20.70 9.69 -5.28
C PRO A 30 -21.21 8.92 -4.04
N SER A 31 -20.42 7.95 -3.57
CA SER A 31 -20.60 7.37 -2.23
C SER A 31 -20.19 8.37 -1.15
N ARG A 32 -19.06 9.06 -1.37
CA ARG A 32 -18.53 10.08 -0.47
C ARG A 32 -18.05 11.27 -1.29
N LYS A 33 -18.24 12.47 -0.72
CA LYS A 33 -17.78 13.72 -1.33
C LYS A 33 -17.12 14.55 -0.25
N ASN A 34 -15.95 15.07 -0.56
CA ASN A 34 -15.20 15.93 0.34
C ASN A 34 -14.58 17.10 -0.45
N TRP A 35 -14.22 18.17 0.24
CA TRP A 35 -13.54 19.32 -0.37
C TRP A 35 -12.70 20.09 0.65
N PHE A 36 -11.72 20.84 0.13
CA PHE A 36 -10.88 21.75 0.89
C PHE A 36 -10.56 23.00 0.05
N GLN A 37 -10.52 24.16 0.70
CA GLN A 37 -10.08 25.41 0.06
C GLN A 37 -8.58 25.52 0.30
N ILE A 38 -7.77 25.44 -0.77
CA ILE A 38 -6.31 25.50 -0.66
C ILE A 38 -5.90 26.93 -0.30
N ASP A 39 -6.41 27.92 -1.05
CA ASP A 39 -6.19 29.35 -0.82
C ASP A 39 -7.36 30.17 -1.39
N GLU A 40 -7.21 31.50 -1.54
CA GLU A 40 -8.24 32.35 -2.15
C GLU A 40 -8.42 32.10 -3.67
N GLU A 41 -7.54 31.32 -4.30
CA GLU A 41 -7.54 31.04 -5.73
C GLU A 41 -8.16 29.69 -6.06
N GLU A 42 -7.84 28.67 -5.28
CA GLU A 42 -8.08 27.27 -5.65
C GLU A 42 -8.77 26.46 -4.55
N ALA A 43 -9.68 25.59 -4.98
CA ALA A 43 -10.32 24.61 -4.13
C ALA A 43 -10.26 23.21 -4.75
N ILE A 44 -9.98 22.22 -3.93
CA ILE A 44 -9.94 20.81 -4.31
C ILE A 44 -11.22 20.10 -3.88
N PHE A 45 -11.78 19.29 -4.77
CA PHE A 45 -12.94 18.44 -4.53
C PHE A 45 -12.57 17.00 -4.83
N ILE A 46 -12.95 16.09 -3.93
CA ILE A 46 -12.83 14.64 -4.14
C ILE A 46 -14.22 14.01 -4.17
N TYR A 47 -14.47 13.21 -5.20
CA TYR A 47 -15.67 12.40 -5.35
C TYR A 47 -15.26 10.94 -5.36
N GLU A 48 -15.69 10.20 -4.35
CA GLU A 48 -15.38 8.78 -4.22
C GLU A 48 -16.63 7.96 -4.49
N LYS A 49 -16.47 6.87 -5.24
CA LYS A 49 -17.53 5.88 -5.47
C LYS A 49 -17.03 4.48 -5.17
N ASP A 50 -17.73 3.80 -4.28
CA ASP A 50 -17.46 2.39 -3.99
C ASP A 50 -18.02 1.50 -5.09
N PHE A 51 -17.21 0.53 -5.51
CA PHE A 51 -17.61 -0.53 -6.43
C PHE A 51 -17.59 -1.92 -5.76
N ALA A 52 -17.04 -2.04 -4.55
CA ALA A 52 -17.30 -3.10 -3.58
C ALA A 52 -16.99 -2.59 -2.15
N GLU A 53 -17.09 -3.45 -1.14
CA GLU A 53 -17.03 -3.07 0.30
C GLU A 53 -15.79 -2.24 0.70
N ALA A 54 -14.62 -2.55 0.13
CA ALA A 54 -13.36 -1.89 0.48
C ALA A 54 -12.63 -1.27 -0.72
N VAL A 55 -13.30 -1.13 -1.88
CA VAL A 55 -12.66 -0.60 -3.09
C VAL A 55 -13.56 0.32 -3.88
N GLY A 56 -12.93 1.32 -4.50
CA GLY A 56 -13.65 2.29 -5.30
C GLY A 56 -12.74 3.09 -6.21
N ILE A 57 -13.29 4.18 -6.74
CA ILE A 57 -12.56 5.14 -7.55
C ILE A 57 -12.80 6.54 -6.98
N ALA A 58 -11.71 7.28 -6.81
CA ALA A 58 -11.70 8.69 -6.47
C ALA A 58 -11.48 9.53 -7.72
N VAL A 59 -12.24 10.62 -7.84
CA VAL A 59 -12.08 11.64 -8.88
C VAL A 59 -11.77 12.96 -8.18
N ILE A 60 -10.67 13.59 -8.58
CA ILE A 60 -10.23 14.90 -8.09
C ILE A 60 -10.63 15.97 -9.10
N GLU A 61 -11.28 17.02 -8.61
CA GLU A 61 -11.52 18.25 -9.37
C GLU A 61 -10.88 19.44 -8.66
N VAL A 62 -10.28 20.33 -9.45
CA VAL A 62 -9.79 21.62 -9.00
C VAL A 62 -10.73 22.69 -9.52
N MET A 63 -11.07 23.64 -8.65
CA MET A 63 -11.88 24.81 -8.94
C MET A 63 -11.02 26.05 -8.84
N ASP A 64 -11.05 26.89 -9.87
CA ASP A 64 -10.36 28.19 -9.88
C ASP A 64 -11.22 29.31 -9.25
N ARG A 65 -10.66 30.53 -9.22
CA ARG A 65 -11.32 31.74 -8.73
C ARG A 65 -12.64 32.08 -9.41
N ASP A 66 -12.72 31.80 -10.71
CA ASP A 66 -13.90 32.09 -11.52
C ASP A 66 -15.01 31.04 -11.30
N GLY A 67 -14.75 30.04 -10.45
CA GLY A 67 -15.65 28.95 -10.13
C GLY A 67 -15.69 27.86 -11.20
N TYR A 68 -14.77 27.90 -12.17
CA TYR A 68 -14.65 26.88 -13.20
C TYR A 68 -13.98 25.64 -12.63
N ARG A 69 -14.61 24.49 -12.85
CA ARG A 69 -14.16 23.19 -12.32
C ARG A 69 -13.62 22.32 -13.43
N VAL A 70 -12.41 21.80 -13.23
CA VAL A 70 -11.77 20.86 -14.13
C VAL A 70 -11.45 19.59 -13.37
N THR A 71 -11.70 18.45 -14.01
CA THR A 71 -11.23 17.17 -13.52
C THR A 71 -9.71 17.09 -13.73
N ASP A 72 -8.96 17.06 -12.64
CA ASP A 72 -7.51 16.99 -12.65
C ASP A 72 -7.05 15.56 -12.95
N HIS A 73 -7.39 14.62 -12.07
CA HIS A 73 -7.13 13.20 -12.28
C HIS A 73 -8.11 12.31 -11.52
N PHE A 74 -7.97 10.99 -11.71
CA PHE A 74 -8.72 9.98 -10.99
C PHE A 74 -7.84 8.77 -10.71
N TYR A 75 -8.13 8.06 -9.63
CA TYR A 75 -7.39 6.85 -9.25
C TYR A 75 -8.31 5.83 -8.56
N PRO A 76 -8.05 4.53 -8.73
CA PRO A 76 -8.72 3.51 -7.95
C PRO A 76 -8.10 3.48 -6.55
N TYR A 77 -8.91 3.24 -5.51
CA TYR A 77 -8.43 3.09 -4.13
C TYR A 77 -8.84 1.74 -3.53
N VAL A 78 -8.05 1.28 -2.56
CA VAL A 78 -8.39 0.20 -1.63
C VAL A 78 -8.36 0.78 -0.22
N ARG A 79 -9.30 0.33 0.62
CA ARG A 79 -9.27 0.60 2.06
C ARG A 79 -8.64 -0.58 2.76
N GLY A 80 -7.54 -0.33 3.46
CA GLY A 80 -6.94 -1.29 4.37
C GLY A 80 -7.79 -1.46 5.63
N ALA A 81 -7.46 -2.46 6.43
CA ALA A 81 -8.14 -2.72 7.70
C ALA A 81 -7.21 -2.49 8.91
N ASN A 82 -5.90 -2.44 8.67
CA ASN A 82 -4.89 -2.36 9.71
C ASN A 82 -4.29 -0.96 9.82
N TYR A 83 -4.40 -0.39 11.02
CA TYR A 83 -3.77 0.88 11.38
C TYR A 83 -2.31 0.64 11.79
N LEU A 84 -1.43 1.45 11.23
CA LEU A 84 -0.02 1.56 11.58
C LEU A 84 0.18 2.93 12.22
N TYR A 85 0.77 2.94 13.40
CA TYR A 85 1.12 4.19 14.07
C TYR A 85 2.53 4.60 13.67
N HIS A 86 2.71 5.84 13.25
CA HIS A 86 4.01 6.40 12.91
C HIS A 86 4.14 7.81 13.45
N GLU A 87 5.25 8.07 14.15
CA GLU A 87 5.48 9.39 14.75
C GLU A 87 5.94 10.43 13.72
N ASP A 88 6.71 10.03 12.71
CA ASP A 88 7.34 10.94 11.76
C ASP A 88 6.90 10.64 10.31
N LEU A 89 5.66 11.03 10.02
CA LEU A 89 5.10 11.02 8.67
C LEU A 89 5.46 12.30 7.93
N GLU A 90 6.15 12.16 6.81
CA GLU A 90 6.43 13.23 5.87
C GLU A 90 5.50 13.13 4.66
N PHE A 91 5.21 14.27 4.04
CA PHE A 91 4.31 14.35 2.90
C PHE A 91 4.90 15.23 1.81
N GLU A 92 4.89 14.73 0.58
CA GLU A 92 5.34 15.45 -0.61
C GLU A 92 4.20 15.62 -1.61
N HIS A 93 4.03 16.83 -2.14
CA HIS A 93 3.08 17.11 -3.21
C HIS A 93 3.65 16.65 -4.56
N TYR A 94 2.81 16.01 -5.39
CA TYR A 94 3.23 15.62 -6.73
C TYR A 94 3.37 16.83 -7.65
N THR A 95 4.45 16.87 -8.43
CA THR A 95 4.68 17.95 -9.40
C THR A 95 3.73 17.95 -10.60
N ASP A 96 3.04 16.83 -10.86
CA ASP A 96 2.27 16.61 -12.09
C ASP A 96 0.74 16.62 -11.91
N LYS A 97 0.23 16.66 -10.66
CA LYS A 97 -1.20 16.56 -10.33
C LYS A 97 -1.48 16.95 -8.88
N GLU A 98 -2.74 17.19 -8.54
CA GLU A 98 -3.17 17.50 -7.17
C GLU A 98 -3.29 16.27 -6.27
N GLY A 99 -2.14 15.72 -5.84
CA GLY A 99 -2.08 14.62 -4.90
C GLY A 99 -0.80 14.61 -4.09
N TYR A 100 -0.74 13.71 -3.10
CA TYR A 100 0.37 13.63 -2.16
C TYR A 100 0.94 12.23 -2.09
N ALA A 101 2.25 12.14 -1.90
CA ALA A 101 2.96 10.95 -1.45
C ALA A 101 3.18 11.07 0.07
N GLY A 102 2.86 10.01 0.80
CA GLY A 102 3.25 9.86 2.20
C GLY A 102 4.57 9.11 2.27
N ILE A 103 5.45 9.56 3.16
CA ILE A 103 6.78 8.99 3.39
C ILE A 103 6.88 8.69 4.88
N CYS A 104 7.22 7.45 5.23
CA CYS A 104 7.49 7.06 6.61
C CYS A 104 8.68 6.11 6.68
N ASP A 105 9.46 6.24 7.75
CA ASP A 105 10.50 5.27 8.06
C ASP A 105 9.89 4.03 8.71
N GLU A 106 10.11 2.88 8.08
CA GLU A 106 9.67 1.58 8.58
C GLU A 106 10.89 0.67 8.79
N ASN A 107 11.16 0.37 10.07
CA ASN A 107 12.33 -0.39 10.51
C ASN A 107 12.41 -1.77 9.84
N ASN A 108 11.26 -2.40 9.63
CA ASN A 108 11.18 -3.74 9.07
C ASN A 108 11.55 -3.83 7.57
N ILE A 109 11.61 -2.69 6.87
CA ILE A 109 11.98 -2.61 5.46
C ILE A 109 13.41 -2.07 5.30
N GLY A 110 13.88 -1.24 6.23
CA GLY A 110 15.24 -0.67 6.20
C GLY A 110 15.44 0.40 5.13
N ILE A 111 14.36 0.84 4.48
CA ILE A 111 14.30 1.98 3.56
C ILE A 111 13.03 2.78 3.84
N PRO A 112 12.99 4.08 3.52
CA PRO A 112 11.76 4.86 3.61
C PRO A 112 10.65 4.23 2.77
N LEU A 113 9.49 4.04 3.39
CA LEU A 113 8.28 3.57 2.77
C LEU A 113 7.55 4.77 2.16
N ILE A 114 7.24 4.69 0.87
CA ILE A 114 6.59 5.76 0.11
C ILE A 114 5.28 5.20 -0.44
N PHE A 115 4.16 5.88 -0.22
CA PHE A 115 2.85 5.44 -0.66
C PHE A 115 2.02 6.59 -1.20
N HIS A 116 1.05 6.27 -2.06
CA HIS A 116 0.08 7.24 -2.55
C HIS A 116 -0.99 7.55 -1.49
N VAL A 117 -1.24 8.82 -1.17
CA VAL A 117 -2.26 9.21 -0.18
C VAL A 117 -3.66 9.17 -0.83
N ASN A 118 -4.54 8.32 -0.31
CA ASN A 118 -5.91 8.11 -0.82
C ASN A 118 -6.91 9.17 -0.37
N ASN A 119 -6.66 9.87 0.73
CA ASN A 119 -7.54 10.87 1.31
C ASN A 119 -6.87 12.26 1.40
N PRO A 120 -6.40 12.83 0.27
CA PRO A 120 -5.63 14.09 0.25
C PRO A 120 -6.40 15.28 0.84
N VAL A 121 -7.73 15.28 0.72
CA VAL A 121 -8.58 16.33 1.30
C VAL A 121 -8.62 16.27 2.82
N ASP A 122 -8.62 15.08 3.41
CA ASP A 122 -8.60 14.92 4.86
C ASP A 122 -7.21 15.25 5.41
N TYR A 123 -6.14 14.83 4.73
CA TYR A 123 -4.78 15.30 4.97
C TYR A 123 -4.71 16.84 5.02
N LEU A 124 -5.19 17.52 3.99
CA LEU A 124 -5.18 18.99 3.91
C LEU A 124 -5.96 19.64 5.07
N LYS A 125 -7.08 19.05 5.49
CA LYS A 125 -7.85 19.53 6.64
C LYS A 125 -7.16 19.35 7.98
N ILE A 126 -6.37 18.30 8.14
CA ILE A 126 -5.62 18.05 9.38
C ILE A 126 -4.47 19.06 9.46
N VAL A 127 -3.68 19.18 8.39
CA VAL A 127 -2.47 20.01 8.35
C VAL A 127 -2.77 21.50 8.29
N TYR A 128 -3.69 21.92 7.42
CA TYR A 128 -3.98 23.33 7.14
C TYR A 128 -5.36 23.79 7.65
N GLY A 129 -6.20 22.86 8.08
CA GLY A 129 -7.50 23.19 8.66
C GLY A 129 -7.40 23.61 10.13
N LYS A 130 -8.52 23.53 10.85
CA LYS A 130 -8.58 24.06 12.22
C LYS A 130 -7.96 23.15 13.27
N PHE A 131 -7.85 21.86 12.99
CA PHE A 131 -7.47 20.85 13.98
C PHE A 131 -5.98 20.92 14.33
N HIS A 132 -5.09 21.25 13.37
CA HIS A 132 -3.63 21.35 13.58
C HIS A 132 -3.06 20.17 14.38
N ASP A 133 -3.62 18.97 14.20
CA ASP A 133 -3.15 17.76 14.85
C ASP A 133 -2.01 17.14 14.02
N LYS A 134 -1.07 16.46 14.70
CA LYS A 134 -0.02 15.70 14.00
C LYS A 134 -0.65 14.41 13.49
N ILE A 135 -0.56 14.18 12.19
CA ILE A 135 -0.92 12.88 11.60
C ILE A 135 0.01 11.84 12.21
N ASN A 136 -0.58 10.80 12.79
CA ASN A 136 0.14 9.78 13.54
C ASN A 136 -0.31 8.36 13.17
N SER A 137 -1.30 8.22 12.28
CA SER A 137 -1.80 6.92 11.85
C SER A 137 -1.91 6.83 10.34
N ILE A 138 -1.51 5.68 9.82
CA ILE A 138 -1.65 5.28 8.42
C ILE A 138 -2.37 3.95 8.33
N THR A 139 -3.26 3.82 7.35
CA THR A 139 -3.83 2.54 6.95
C THR A 139 -3.28 2.18 5.58
N LEU A 140 -2.31 1.28 5.54
CA LEU A 140 -1.66 0.87 4.29
C LEU A 140 -2.53 -0.10 3.49
N SER A 141 -2.50 0.05 2.18
CA SER A 141 -3.13 -0.86 1.25
C SER A 141 -2.42 -0.86 -0.10
N GLY A 142 -2.87 -1.68 -1.05
CA GLY A 142 -2.26 -1.71 -2.36
C GLY A 142 -3.14 -2.27 -3.46
N MET A 143 -2.61 -2.25 -4.69
CA MET A 143 -3.18 -2.96 -5.83
C MET A 143 -2.08 -3.67 -6.59
N SER A 144 -2.39 -4.85 -7.11
CA SER A 144 -1.47 -5.60 -7.95
C SER A 144 -2.04 -5.82 -9.34
N LYS A 145 -1.20 -5.64 -10.36
CA LYS A 145 -1.55 -5.95 -11.75
C LYS A 145 -1.41 -7.43 -12.07
N LYS A 146 -0.45 -8.11 -11.42
CA LYS A 146 -0.11 -9.52 -11.63
C LYS A 146 0.54 -10.08 -10.39
N GLY A 147 0.23 -11.33 -10.08
CA GLY A 147 0.79 -12.02 -8.93
C GLY A 147 0.86 -13.53 -9.15
N MET A 148 1.64 -14.17 -8.30
CA MET A 148 1.82 -15.61 -8.28
C MET A 148 1.67 -16.12 -6.85
N ILE A 149 0.95 -17.21 -6.69
CA ILE A 149 0.87 -17.92 -5.43
C ILE A 149 1.98 -18.98 -5.36
N ILE A 150 2.75 -18.90 -4.29
CA ILE A 150 3.83 -19.81 -3.95
C ILE A 150 3.40 -20.69 -2.78
N LEU A 151 3.87 -21.93 -2.76
CA LEU A 151 3.62 -22.85 -1.65
C LEU A 151 4.16 -22.31 -0.31
N PRO A 152 3.54 -22.69 0.81
CA PRO A 152 4.05 -22.39 2.13
C PRO A 152 5.47 -22.94 2.30
N VAL A 153 6.23 -22.33 3.20
CA VAL A 153 7.43 -22.97 3.76
C VAL A 153 6.95 -23.76 4.98
N GLU A 154 7.27 -25.05 5.06
CA GLU A 154 6.98 -25.83 6.27
C GLU A 154 7.82 -25.30 7.41
N LYS A 155 7.15 -24.76 8.43
CA LYS A 155 7.71 -24.32 9.71
C LYS A 155 6.87 -24.90 10.82
N ASP A 156 7.51 -25.31 11.91
CA ASP A 156 6.79 -25.70 13.12
C ASP A 156 6.39 -24.46 13.96
N GLU A 157 5.46 -24.62 14.90
CA GLU A 157 4.98 -23.51 15.75
C GLU A 157 6.10 -22.88 16.60
N PHE A 158 7.11 -23.66 16.97
CA PHE A 158 8.24 -23.18 17.74
C PHE A 158 9.13 -22.26 16.89
N GLN A 159 9.42 -22.66 15.66
CA GLN A 159 10.16 -21.89 14.67
C GLN A 159 9.44 -20.57 14.33
N GLU A 160 8.12 -20.59 14.12
CA GLU A 160 7.36 -19.36 13.88
C GLU A 160 7.42 -18.40 15.08
N ARG A 161 7.41 -18.93 16.31
CA ARG A 161 7.44 -18.12 17.53
C ARG A 161 8.82 -17.49 17.77
N GLU A 162 9.89 -18.24 17.52
CA GLU A 162 11.25 -17.74 17.65
C GLU A 162 11.56 -16.67 16.60
N GLU A 163 11.08 -16.83 15.37
CA GLU A 163 11.24 -15.83 14.30
C GLU A 163 10.56 -14.50 14.64
N ARG A 164 9.34 -14.53 15.19
CA ARG A 164 8.65 -13.30 15.63
C ARG A 164 9.42 -12.57 16.72
N LYS A 165 9.84 -13.29 17.77
CA LYS A 165 10.64 -12.69 18.86
C LYS A 165 11.97 -12.14 18.35
N GLY A 166 12.62 -12.84 17.43
CA GLY A 166 13.85 -12.39 16.80
C GLY A 166 13.65 -11.09 16.03
N ASN A 167 12.56 -10.96 15.28
CA ASN A 167 12.23 -9.72 14.56
C ASN A 167 11.92 -8.55 15.51
N GLU A 168 11.18 -8.80 16.60
CA GLU A 168 10.90 -7.79 17.63
C GLU A 168 12.20 -7.28 18.27
N LEU A 169 13.07 -8.19 18.71
CA LEU A 169 14.36 -7.84 19.30
C LEU A 169 15.27 -7.10 18.30
N ARG A 170 15.28 -7.53 17.04
CA ARG A 170 16.04 -6.86 15.97
C ARG A 170 15.56 -5.42 15.76
N ASN A 171 14.26 -5.16 15.81
CA ASN A 171 13.72 -3.80 15.69
C ASN A 171 14.15 -2.92 16.87
N GLU A 172 14.08 -3.43 18.10
CA GLU A 172 14.55 -2.71 19.29
C GLU A 172 16.05 -2.34 19.16
N MET A 173 16.88 -3.26 18.66
CA MET A 173 18.30 -3.00 18.40
C MET A 173 18.52 -1.96 17.30
N ILE A 174 17.70 -1.94 16.25
CA ILE A 174 17.78 -0.91 15.19
C ILE A 174 17.48 0.47 15.77
N ASP A 175 16.45 0.58 16.61
CA ASP A 175 16.10 1.85 17.26
C ASP A 175 17.19 2.33 18.22
N ALA A 176 17.76 1.42 19.02
CA ALA A 176 18.90 1.73 19.88
C ALA A 176 20.14 2.17 19.07
N ALA A 177 20.43 1.48 17.96
CA ALA A 177 21.53 1.85 17.07
C ALA A 177 21.30 3.23 16.42
N LYS A 178 20.08 3.55 15.98
CA LYS A 178 19.70 4.89 15.48
C LYS A 178 19.92 5.98 16.54
N ALA A 179 19.70 5.66 17.82
CA ALA A 179 19.96 6.55 18.95
C ALA A 179 21.46 6.67 19.32
N GLY A 180 22.35 5.94 18.63
CA GLY A 180 23.81 6.00 18.81
C GLY A 180 24.39 4.92 19.73
N ASP A 181 23.64 3.85 20.02
CA ASP A 181 24.15 2.72 20.81
C ASP A 181 25.14 1.87 20.00
N ILE A 182 26.40 1.86 20.43
CA ILE A 182 27.50 1.13 19.76
C ILE A 182 27.34 -0.38 19.95
N GLU A 183 26.85 -0.84 21.11
CA GLU A 183 26.69 -2.28 21.39
C GLU A 183 25.61 -2.88 20.48
N ALA A 184 24.51 -2.15 20.29
CA ALA A 184 23.46 -2.53 19.34
C ALA A 184 24.00 -2.58 17.89
N MET A 185 24.83 -1.61 17.49
CA MET A 185 25.47 -1.62 16.15
C MET A 185 26.39 -2.82 15.95
N GLU A 186 27.20 -3.17 16.94
CA GLU A 186 28.11 -4.33 16.88
C GLU A 186 27.32 -5.64 16.79
N GLN A 187 26.26 -5.79 17.59
CA GLN A 187 25.42 -6.99 17.58
C GLN A 187 24.71 -7.17 16.23
N LEU A 188 24.11 -6.11 15.68
CA LEU A 188 23.49 -6.14 14.35
C LEU A 188 24.49 -6.52 13.26
N THR A 189 25.73 -6.03 13.35
CA THR A 189 26.80 -6.36 12.38
C THR A 189 27.18 -7.83 12.42
N LEU A 190 27.27 -8.41 13.62
CA LEU A 190 27.55 -9.84 13.80
C LEU A 190 26.41 -10.70 13.25
N GLU A 191 25.16 -10.36 13.56
CA GLU A 191 23.98 -11.06 13.03
C GLU A 191 23.91 -11.03 11.50
N ASP A 192 24.25 -9.89 10.88
CA ASP A 192 24.26 -9.76 9.42
C ASP A 192 25.36 -10.62 8.78
N MET A 193 26.55 -10.74 9.40
CA MET A 193 27.59 -11.65 8.93
C MET A 193 27.17 -13.12 9.00
N ASP A 194 26.51 -13.53 10.08
CA ASP A 194 25.99 -14.89 10.25
C ASP A 194 24.89 -15.18 9.23
N THR A 195 23.98 -14.23 9.02
CA THR A 195 22.89 -14.33 8.04
C THR A 195 23.43 -14.45 6.62
N TYR A 196 24.39 -13.60 6.23
CA TYR A 196 25.03 -13.66 4.92
C TYR A 196 25.69 -15.02 4.68
N THR A 197 26.40 -15.54 5.68
CA THR A 197 27.07 -16.84 5.60
C THR A 197 26.06 -17.98 5.44
N ALA A 198 24.98 -17.97 6.22
CA ALA A 198 23.91 -18.95 6.14
C ALA A 198 23.23 -18.93 4.76
N VAL A 199 22.82 -17.77 4.27
CA VAL A 199 22.16 -17.59 2.95
C VAL A 199 23.09 -18.02 1.82
N SER A 200 24.37 -17.62 1.85
CA SER A 200 25.36 -17.98 0.82
C SER A 200 25.59 -19.49 0.74
N SER A 201 25.60 -20.17 1.89
CA SER A 201 25.75 -21.62 1.95
C SER A 201 24.53 -22.37 1.40
N ARG A 202 23.31 -21.92 1.75
CA ARG A 202 22.05 -22.54 1.33
C ARG A 202 21.73 -22.27 -0.15
N SER A 203 22.07 -21.09 -0.66
CA SER A 203 21.84 -20.69 -2.06
C SER A 203 22.54 -21.56 -3.09
N LYS A 204 23.59 -22.30 -2.67
CA LYS A 204 24.29 -23.26 -3.53
C LYS A 204 23.57 -24.61 -3.65
N LYS A 205 22.61 -24.90 -2.76
CA LYS A 205 22.00 -26.23 -2.59
C LYS A 205 20.47 -26.21 -2.70
N GLU A 206 19.84 -25.10 -2.35
CA GLU A 206 18.39 -24.94 -2.30
C GLU A 206 17.92 -23.90 -3.33
N ASP A 207 16.66 -24.00 -3.76
CA ASP A 207 16.04 -22.95 -4.58
C ASP A 207 15.88 -21.65 -3.78
N LEU A 208 16.05 -20.51 -4.43
CA LEU A 208 15.99 -19.18 -3.80
C LEU A 208 14.65 -18.95 -3.09
N PHE A 209 13.54 -19.49 -3.62
CA PHE A 209 12.21 -19.35 -3.00
C PHE A 209 11.97 -20.29 -1.82
N THR A 210 12.87 -21.24 -1.59
CA THR A 210 12.94 -22.07 -0.37
C THR A 210 13.76 -21.38 0.72
N ILE A 211 14.74 -20.57 0.32
CA ILE A 211 15.62 -19.84 1.25
C ILE A 211 14.99 -18.54 1.69
N VAL A 212 14.42 -17.77 0.76
CA VAL A 212 13.81 -16.47 1.03
C VAL A 212 12.34 -16.69 1.41
N THR A 213 12.02 -16.36 2.67
CA THR A 213 10.69 -16.51 3.26
C THR A 213 9.78 -15.34 2.86
N SER A 214 10.28 -14.11 2.99
CA SER A 214 9.62 -12.86 2.64
C SER A 214 10.62 -11.83 2.10
N TYR A 215 10.13 -10.88 1.31
CA TYR A 215 10.88 -9.67 0.96
C TYR A 215 9.92 -8.53 0.61
N PHE A 216 10.35 -7.31 0.90
CA PHE A 216 9.65 -6.08 0.54
C PHE A 216 10.67 -5.10 -0.03
N MET A 217 10.64 -4.84 -1.34
CA MET A 217 11.69 -4.08 -2.01
C MET A 217 11.13 -3.14 -3.08
N PRO A 218 11.72 -1.94 -3.30
CA PRO A 218 11.33 -1.06 -4.38
C PRO A 218 11.47 -1.78 -5.72
N HIS A 219 10.46 -1.68 -6.57
CA HIS A 219 10.44 -2.38 -7.86
C HIS A 219 11.02 -1.53 -9.00
N SER A 220 10.88 -0.22 -8.93
CA SER A 220 11.14 0.69 -10.05
C SER A 220 11.58 2.07 -9.58
N VAL A 221 11.84 2.97 -10.53
CA VAL A 221 12.06 4.41 -10.29
C VAL A 221 10.81 5.06 -9.67
N GLU A 222 9.62 4.52 -9.93
CA GLU A 222 8.40 4.93 -9.21
C GLU A 222 8.47 4.39 -7.78
N CYS A 223 8.61 5.33 -6.83
CA CYS A 223 8.88 5.05 -5.42
C CYS A 223 7.73 4.37 -4.68
N ASP A 224 6.51 4.42 -5.22
CA ASP A 224 5.30 3.86 -4.62
C ASP A 224 5.01 2.41 -5.08
N LYS A 225 5.97 1.75 -5.73
CA LYS A 225 5.82 0.37 -6.22
C LYS A 225 6.81 -0.58 -5.56
N TYR A 226 6.28 -1.63 -4.96
CA TYR A 226 7.06 -2.60 -4.20
C TYR A 226 6.86 -4.01 -4.72
N SER A 227 7.96 -4.72 -4.89
CA SER A 227 7.98 -6.16 -5.09
C SER A 227 7.83 -6.81 -3.72
N VAL A 228 6.80 -7.63 -3.55
CA VAL A 228 6.42 -8.23 -2.28
C VAL A 228 6.39 -9.74 -2.41
N LEU A 229 7.04 -10.42 -1.48
CA LEU A 229 6.86 -11.83 -1.16
C LEU A 229 6.44 -11.93 0.30
N GLY A 230 5.24 -12.42 0.58
CA GLY A 230 4.75 -12.53 1.96
C GLY A 230 3.73 -13.64 2.13
N LYS A 231 3.42 -13.96 3.40
CA LYS A 231 2.47 -15.01 3.80
C LYS A 231 1.05 -14.45 3.70
N ILE A 232 0.16 -15.18 3.03
CA ILE A 232 -1.25 -14.83 2.92
C ILE A 232 -1.93 -15.18 4.24
N ILE A 233 -2.51 -14.17 4.89
CA ILE A 233 -3.23 -14.32 6.16
C ILE A 233 -4.75 -14.26 5.97
N ASN A 234 -5.23 -13.60 4.91
CA ASN A 234 -6.65 -13.55 4.56
C ASN A 234 -6.87 -13.55 3.04
N VAL A 235 -7.99 -14.12 2.61
CA VAL A 235 -8.44 -14.17 1.21
C VAL A 235 -9.93 -13.92 1.15
N MET A 236 -10.35 -12.88 0.46
CA MET A 236 -11.75 -12.59 0.17
C MET A 236 -11.96 -12.46 -1.34
N GLU A 237 -12.96 -13.15 -1.86
CA GLU A 237 -13.40 -12.96 -3.25
C GLU A 237 -14.47 -11.86 -3.26
N MET A 238 -14.23 -10.82 -4.06
CA MET A 238 -15.11 -9.68 -4.21
C MET A 238 -15.58 -9.56 -5.67
N GLN A 239 -16.73 -8.91 -5.86
CA GLN A 239 -17.30 -8.67 -7.17
C GLN A 239 -17.56 -7.17 -7.35
N ASN A 240 -17.12 -6.63 -8.48
CA ASN A 240 -17.38 -5.25 -8.84
C ASN A 240 -18.88 -5.06 -9.11
N SER A 241 -19.51 -4.10 -8.45
CA SER A 241 -20.95 -3.87 -8.52
C SER A 241 -21.42 -3.43 -9.92
N ARG A 242 -20.55 -2.77 -10.69
CA ARG A 242 -20.83 -2.21 -12.03
C ARG A 242 -20.52 -3.19 -13.15
N THR A 243 -19.31 -3.78 -13.18
CA THR A 243 -18.87 -4.67 -14.27
C THR A 243 -19.17 -6.15 -14.00
N LYS A 244 -19.44 -6.51 -12.75
CA LYS A 244 -19.60 -7.90 -12.27
C LYS A 244 -18.33 -8.76 -12.37
N GLU A 245 -17.19 -8.15 -12.68
CA GLU A 245 -15.89 -8.82 -12.68
C GLU A 245 -15.48 -9.19 -11.24
N ILE A 246 -14.81 -10.34 -11.12
CA ILE A 246 -14.37 -10.91 -9.85
C ILE A 246 -12.89 -10.58 -9.63
N PHE A 247 -12.56 -10.16 -8.42
CA PHE A 247 -11.20 -9.90 -7.97
C PHE A 247 -11.01 -10.40 -6.54
N TYR A 248 -9.77 -10.62 -6.15
CA TYR A 248 -9.43 -10.97 -4.77
C TYR A 248 -9.03 -9.74 -3.99
N TYR A 249 -9.48 -9.68 -2.75
CA TYR A 249 -8.91 -8.85 -1.70
C TYR A 249 -8.08 -9.78 -0.79
N LEU A 250 -6.78 -9.53 -0.74
CA LEU A 250 -5.80 -10.35 -0.04
C LEU A 250 -5.18 -9.53 1.08
N SER A 251 -4.97 -10.16 2.23
CA SER A 251 -4.10 -9.62 3.28
C SER A 251 -2.85 -10.47 3.32
N VAL A 252 -1.68 -9.82 3.24
CA VAL A 252 -0.38 -10.47 3.28
C VAL A 252 0.46 -9.88 4.41
N GLU A 253 1.07 -10.76 5.18
CA GLU A 253 2.09 -10.43 6.17
C GLU A 253 3.48 -10.58 5.53
N CYS A 254 4.25 -9.49 5.55
CA CYS A 254 5.62 -9.44 5.06
C CYS A 254 6.45 -8.61 6.03
N ASN A 255 7.49 -9.22 6.64
CA ASN A 255 8.36 -8.57 7.61
C ASN A 255 7.57 -7.83 8.70
N SER A 256 6.60 -8.50 9.34
CA SER A 256 5.75 -7.92 10.40
C SER A 256 4.81 -6.79 9.95
N ILE A 257 4.78 -6.44 8.66
CA ILE A 257 3.84 -5.48 8.08
C ILE A 257 2.70 -6.26 7.44
N GLN A 258 1.46 -5.88 7.78
CA GLN A 258 0.27 -6.41 7.14
C GLN A 258 -0.20 -5.43 6.07
N ILE A 259 -0.36 -5.94 4.84
CA ILE A 259 -0.80 -5.12 3.71
C ILE A 259 -2.01 -5.79 3.08
N GLU A 260 -3.10 -5.03 3.02
CA GLU A 260 -4.29 -5.37 2.27
C GLU A 260 -4.18 -4.88 0.83
N PHE A 261 -4.45 -5.73 -0.15
CA PHE A 261 -4.44 -5.31 -1.54
C PHE A 261 -5.42 -6.08 -2.40
N THR A 262 -5.71 -5.53 -3.59
CA THR A 262 -6.54 -6.21 -4.58
C THR A 262 -5.77 -6.67 -5.81
N ILE A 263 -6.25 -7.76 -6.40
CA ILE A 263 -5.76 -8.29 -7.67
C ILE A 263 -6.91 -8.94 -8.45
N ALA A 264 -6.95 -8.71 -9.77
CA ALA A 264 -7.93 -9.36 -10.63
C ALA A 264 -7.73 -10.89 -10.59
N LYS A 265 -8.84 -11.65 -10.52
CA LYS A 265 -8.78 -13.12 -10.45
C LYS A 265 -8.03 -13.74 -11.64
N GLU A 266 -8.16 -13.14 -12.82
CA GLU A 266 -7.51 -13.59 -14.06
C GLU A 266 -6.00 -13.30 -14.10
N ASP A 267 -5.52 -12.33 -13.32
CA ASP A 267 -4.10 -11.94 -13.30
C ASP A 267 -3.32 -12.59 -12.16
N LEU A 268 -3.99 -13.41 -11.34
CA LEU A 268 -3.37 -14.19 -10.27
C LEU A 268 -3.08 -15.61 -10.75
N MET A 269 -1.79 -15.96 -10.80
CA MET A 269 -1.37 -17.32 -11.14
C MET A 269 -1.37 -18.21 -9.89
N GLY A 270 -2.16 -19.28 -9.91
CA GLY A 270 -2.33 -20.18 -8.78
C GLY A 270 -3.51 -19.77 -7.89
N GLU A 271 -3.83 -20.62 -6.91
CA GLU A 271 -5.00 -20.44 -6.05
C GLU A 271 -4.59 -19.78 -4.72
N PRO A 272 -5.13 -18.59 -4.38
CA PRO A 272 -4.81 -17.94 -3.11
C PRO A 272 -5.43 -18.72 -1.94
N LYS A 273 -4.64 -18.99 -0.92
CA LYS A 273 -5.09 -19.65 0.30
C LYS A 273 -4.26 -19.17 1.49
N VAL A 274 -4.92 -19.04 2.64
CA VAL A 274 -4.23 -18.74 3.90
C VAL A 274 -3.08 -19.72 4.14
N GLY A 275 -1.93 -19.19 4.55
CA GLY A 275 -0.69 -19.93 4.74
C GLY A 275 0.20 -20.04 3.49
N ARG A 276 -0.36 -19.95 2.27
CA ARG A 276 0.44 -19.83 1.04
C ARG A 276 1.13 -18.47 1.01
N ARG A 277 2.05 -18.27 0.06
CA ARG A 277 2.76 -17.02 -0.12
C ARG A 277 2.31 -16.32 -1.39
N PHE A 278 2.17 -15.00 -1.34
CA PHE A 278 1.95 -14.17 -2.52
C PHE A 278 3.27 -13.59 -2.98
N LYS A 279 3.55 -13.64 -4.29
CA LYS A 279 4.63 -12.91 -4.95
C LYS A 279 4.06 -12.01 -6.02
N GLY A 280 4.34 -10.71 -5.95
CA GLY A 280 3.87 -9.77 -6.97
C GLY A 280 4.42 -8.38 -6.77
N ILE A 281 3.96 -7.46 -7.61
CA ILE A 281 4.26 -6.03 -7.47
C ILE A 281 2.99 -5.36 -6.97
N LEU A 282 3.11 -4.61 -5.88
CA LEU A 282 2.06 -3.79 -5.31
C LEU A 282 2.36 -2.34 -5.62
N TRP A 283 1.35 -1.62 -6.12
CA TRP A 283 1.30 -0.17 -6.01
C TRP A 283 0.72 0.15 -4.63
N LEU A 284 1.54 0.79 -3.79
CA LEU A 284 1.24 1.05 -2.40
C LEU A 284 0.51 2.38 -2.27
N GLN A 285 -0.50 2.37 -1.42
CA GLN A 285 -1.40 3.49 -1.16
C GLN A 285 -1.81 3.44 0.30
N GLY A 286 -2.25 4.57 0.85
CA GLY A 286 -2.61 4.65 2.26
C GLY A 286 -3.62 5.74 2.54
N GLU A 287 -4.47 5.50 3.53
CA GLU A 287 -5.28 6.55 4.15
C GLU A 287 -4.53 7.06 5.38
N VAL A 288 -4.52 8.38 5.58
CA VAL A 288 -3.86 9.02 6.72
C VAL A 288 -4.87 9.61 7.69
N ASP A 289 -4.63 9.45 8.98
CA ASP A 289 -5.54 9.91 10.03
C ASP A 289 -4.78 10.43 11.27
N CYS A 290 -5.49 11.15 12.13
CA CYS A 290 -5.03 11.57 13.45
C CYS A 290 -5.84 10.84 14.52
N LEU A 291 -5.20 9.87 15.20
CA LEU A 291 -5.76 9.10 16.31
C LEU A 291 -5.37 9.67 17.68
#